data_AF-A0A920DAS2-F1
#
_entry.id   AF-A0A920DAS2-F1
#
_cell.length_a   1.000
_cell.length_b   1.000
_cell.length_c   1.000
_cell.angle_alpha   90.00
_cell.angle_beta   90.00
_cell.angle_gamma   90.00
#
_symmetry.space_group_name_H-M   'P 1'
#
loop_
_entity.id
_entity.type
_entity.pdbx_description
1 polymer ?
#
loop_
_entity_poly.entity_id
_entity_poly.type
_entity_poly.pdbx_seq_one_letter_code
_entity_poly.pdbx_strand_id
1 'polypeptide(L)'
;MKLFADGFAVYRSQFLSVILLSFTIVFPLLLFHSVLSNFVYATTSNLESSAFGDFTNAFLTLLFLVVGQLPFIQYTLSDRSGSEQPLKDSYSTFLYRGFSVYVFGLLYCLIVLTGMVALIVPGIILLVLLFLTPYISVVKEMPLRRAWRFALRFGRKYFFKLLALIALTGIIELLIELVAMIGMSYVTSEYLVILLSQILLNVFLFPLVVIVITTHVLEWKEKSWL
;
A
#
# COMPACT_ATOMS: atom_id res chain seq x y z
N MET A 1 15.01 -6.19 13.13
CA MET A 1 14.91 -5.06 14.08
C MET A 1 15.61 -3.79 13.57
N LYS A 2 16.90 -3.80 13.22
CA LYS A 2 17.61 -2.58 12.74
C LYS A 2 16.90 -1.85 11.57
N LEU A 3 16.38 -2.61 10.62
CA LEU A 3 15.72 -2.07 9.41
C LEU A 3 14.36 -1.40 9.66
N PHE A 4 13.61 -1.92 10.63
CA PHE A 4 12.39 -1.25 11.09
C PHE A 4 12.73 0.07 11.80
N ALA A 5 13.81 0.08 12.60
CA ALA A 5 14.29 1.29 13.25
C ALA A 5 14.78 2.34 12.23
N ASP A 6 15.47 1.91 11.17
CA ASP A 6 15.94 2.81 10.11
C ASP A 6 14.77 3.41 9.32
N GLY A 7 13.76 2.60 8.93
CA GLY A 7 12.55 3.11 8.29
C GLY A 7 11.75 4.06 9.19
N PHE A 8 11.66 3.75 10.48
CA PHE A 8 11.03 4.62 11.47
C PHE A 8 11.81 5.94 11.69
N ALA A 9 13.14 5.90 11.61
CA ALA A 9 13.98 7.09 11.71
C ALA A 9 13.73 8.05 10.53
N VAL A 10 13.63 7.54 9.30
CA VAL A 10 13.25 8.33 8.12
C VAL A 10 11.88 8.98 8.35
N TYR A 11 10.86 8.19 8.72
CA TYR A 11 9.52 8.69 9.01
C TYR A 11 9.50 9.81 10.07
N ARG A 12 10.26 9.64 11.17
CA ARG A 12 10.31 10.61 12.27
C ARG A 12 11.04 11.90 11.87
N SER A 13 12.16 11.78 11.15
CA SER A 13 12.97 12.94 10.77
C SER A 13 12.24 13.88 9.81
N GLN A 14 11.32 13.34 9.00
CA GLN A 14 10.59 14.06 7.96
C GLN A 14 9.08 13.99 8.14
N PHE A 15 8.62 13.88 9.39
CA PHE A 15 7.22 13.60 9.71
C PHE A 15 6.24 14.55 9.00
N LEU A 16 6.49 15.86 9.03
CA LEU A 16 5.61 16.86 8.41
C LEU A 16 5.45 16.64 6.90
N SER A 17 6.55 16.38 6.19
CA SER A 17 6.56 16.13 4.75
C SER A 17 5.78 14.86 4.40
N VAL A 18 6.01 13.79 5.16
CA VAL A 18 5.31 12.51 4.95
C VAL A 18 3.81 12.66 5.23
N ILE A 19 3.43 13.35 6.30
CA ILE A 19 2.03 13.61 6.63
C ILE A 19 1.35 14.50 5.60
N LEU A 20 2.03 15.51 5.07
CA LEU A 20 1.50 16.33 3.99
C LEU A 20 1.19 15.48 2.75
N LEU A 21 2.09 14.57 2.36
CA LEU A 21 1.85 13.62 1.28
C LEU A 21 0.65 12.71 1.59
N SER A 22 0.56 12.17 2.80
CA SER A 22 -0.57 11.31 3.20
C SER A 22 -1.90 12.04 3.16
N PHE A 23 -2.00 13.27 3.68
CA PHE A 23 -3.26 14.02 3.66
C PHE A 23 -3.66 14.49 2.27
N THR A 24 -2.71 14.71 1.36
CA THR A 24 -3.01 15.18 0.00
C THR A 24 -3.28 14.04 -0.99
N ILE A 25 -2.75 12.83 -0.73
CA ILE A 25 -2.86 11.69 -1.65
C ILE A 25 -3.65 10.54 -1.01
N VAL A 26 -3.23 10.05 0.16
CA VAL A 26 -3.82 8.87 0.79
C VAL A 26 -5.21 9.17 1.34
N PHE A 27 -5.39 10.29 2.04
CA PHE A 27 -6.67 10.64 2.65
C PHE A 27 -7.80 10.76 1.62
N PRO A 28 -7.65 11.48 0.48
CA PRO A 28 -8.68 11.51 -0.57
C PRO A 28 -8.96 10.13 -1.18
N LEU A 29 -7.93 9.30 -1.38
CA LEU A 29 -8.10 7.93 -1.88
C LEU A 29 -8.91 7.08 -0.89
N LEU A 30 -8.61 7.17 0.41
CA LEU A 30 -9.35 6.43 1.44
C LEU A 30 -10.79 6.92 1.62
N LEU A 31 -11.03 8.24 1.52
CA LEU A 31 -12.40 8.76 1.52
C LEU A 31 -13.18 8.23 0.31
N PHE A 32 -12.59 8.30 -0.88
CA PHE A 32 -13.22 7.78 -2.09
C PHE A 32 -13.48 6.28 -2.01
N HIS A 33 -12.52 5.51 -1.48
CA HIS A 33 -12.68 4.09 -1.17
C HIS A 33 -13.90 3.85 -0.28
N SER A 34 -13.94 4.53 0.87
CA SER A 34 -15.00 4.31 1.85
C SER A 34 -16.36 4.69 1.30
N VAL A 35 -16.50 5.82 0.60
CA VAL A 35 -17.77 6.20 -0.03
C VAL A 35 -18.22 5.16 -1.05
N LEU A 36 -17.31 4.71 -1.93
CA LEU A 36 -17.65 3.77 -2.99
C LEU A 36 -17.97 2.37 -2.44
N SER A 37 -17.17 1.86 -1.50
CA SER A 37 -17.43 0.57 -0.84
C SER A 37 -18.76 0.60 -0.09
N ASN A 38 -19.04 1.64 0.71
CA ASN A 38 -20.31 1.75 1.42
C ASN A 38 -21.50 1.86 0.46
N PHE A 39 -21.36 2.58 -0.66
CA PHE A 39 -22.40 2.65 -1.70
C PHE A 39 -22.69 1.26 -2.31
N VAL A 40 -21.65 0.47 -2.59
CA VAL A 40 -21.82 -0.89 -3.12
C VAL A 40 -22.46 -1.81 -2.07
N TYR A 41 -22.04 -1.75 -0.81
CA TYR A 41 -22.70 -2.52 0.25
C TYR A 41 -24.17 -2.14 0.42
N ALA A 42 -24.52 -0.85 0.36
CA ALA A 42 -25.91 -0.39 0.47
C ALA A 42 -26.79 -0.83 -0.70
N THR A 43 -26.23 -0.96 -1.92
CA THR A 43 -26.98 -1.42 -3.10
C THR A 43 -27.05 -2.94 -3.22
N THR A 44 -26.08 -3.65 -2.63
CA THR A 44 -26.01 -5.12 -2.68
C THR A 44 -26.52 -5.80 -1.41
N SER A 45 -26.91 -5.06 -0.38
CA SER A 45 -27.45 -5.60 0.88
C SER A 45 -28.72 -6.47 0.69
N ASN A 46 -29.43 -6.28 -0.42
CA ASN A 46 -30.63 -7.05 -0.78
C ASN A 46 -30.33 -8.30 -1.60
N LEU A 47 -29.09 -8.47 -2.07
CA LEU A 47 -28.64 -9.72 -2.67
C LEU A 47 -28.31 -10.68 -1.52
N GLU A 48 -28.69 -11.96 -1.65
CA GLU A 48 -28.42 -12.99 -0.63
C GLU A 48 -26.92 -13.22 -0.35
N SER A 49 -26.04 -12.59 -1.13
CA SER A 49 -24.59 -12.74 -1.04
C SER A 49 -23.90 -11.40 -0.82
N SER A 50 -23.31 -11.22 0.37
CA SER A 50 -22.40 -10.09 0.69
C SER A 50 -21.10 -10.12 -0.13
N ALA A 51 -20.85 -11.22 -0.87
CA ALA A 51 -19.57 -11.46 -1.54
C ALA A 51 -19.22 -10.39 -2.58
N PHE A 52 -20.20 -9.75 -3.21
CA PHE A 52 -19.93 -8.68 -4.17
C PHE A 52 -19.40 -7.41 -3.49
N GLY A 53 -19.97 -7.05 -2.34
CA GLY A 53 -19.48 -5.96 -1.50
C GLY A 53 -18.06 -6.25 -1.02
N ASP A 54 -17.83 -7.46 -0.51
CA ASP A 54 -16.51 -7.90 -0.01
C ASP A 54 -15.45 -7.91 -1.11
N PHE A 55 -15.81 -8.41 -2.31
CA PHE A 55 -14.92 -8.40 -3.47
C PHE A 55 -14.58 -6.97 -3.89
N THR A 56 -15.57 -6.07 -3.95
CA THR A 56 -15.35 -4.67 -4.35
C THR A 56 -14.48 -3.94 -3.34
N ASN A 57 -14.73 -4.15 -2.05
CA ASN A 57 -13.93 -3.57 -0.97
C ASN A 57 -12.46 -4.05 -1.05
N ALA A 58 -12.24 -5.36 -1.18
CA ALA A 58 -10.90 -5.93 -1.34
C ALA A 58 -10.21 -5.42 -2.61
N PHE A 59 -10.94 -5.28 -3.72
CA PHE A 59 -10.43 -4.76 -4.98
C PHE A 59 -9.95 -3.32 -4.85
N LEU A 60 -10.79 -2.43 -4.31
CA LEU A 60 -10.45 -1.03 -4.14
C LEU A 60 -9.33 -0.84 -3.12
N THR A 61 -9.34 -1.60 -2.02
CA THR A 61 -8.25 -1.60 -1.02
C THR A 61 -6.91 -1.93 -1.67
N LEU A 62 -6.82 -3.05 -2.41
CA LEU A 62 -5.58 -3.44 -3.09
C LEU A 62 -5.17 -2.43 -4.16
N LEU A 63 -6.12 -1.89 -4.93
CA LEU A 63 -5.84 -0.92 -5.98
C LEU A 63 -5.23 0.36 -5.42
N PHE A 64 -5.80 0.87 -4.32
CA PHE A 64 -5.32 2.11 -3.69
C PHE A 64 -4.04 1.89 -2.92
N LEU A 65 -3.83 0.70 -2.34
CA LEU A 65 -2.53 0.32 -1.82
C LEU A 65 -1.45 0.37 -2.92
N VAL A 66 -1.76 -0.17 -4.11
CA VAL A 66 -0.80 -0.20 -5.23
C VAL A 66 -0.43 1.19 -5.73
N VAL A 67 -1.41 2.09 -5.81
CA VAL A 67 -1.23 3.46 -6.34
C VAL A 67 -0.69 4.41 -5.27
N GLY A 68 -1.24 4.37 -4.06
CA GLY A 68 -0.94 5.28 -2.96
C GLY A 68 0.49 5.15 -2.43
N GLN A 69 1.15 4.01 -2.63
CA GLN A 69 2.53 3.80 -2.17
C GLN A 69 3.57 4.57 -2.99
N LEU A 70 3.29 4.93 -4.26
CA LEU A 70 4.25 5.59 -5.15
C LEU A 70 4.95 6.82 -4.57
N PRO A 71 4.22 7.83 -4.05
CA PRO A 71 4.86 9.02 -3.49
C PRO A 71 5.81 8.65 -2.35
N PHE A 72 5.48 7.69 -1.48
CA PHE A 72 6.33 7.33 -0.35
C PHE A 72 7.55 6.50 -0.76
N ILE A 73 7.43 5.68 -1.81
CA ILE A 73 8.58 4.99 -2.41
C ILE A 73 9.57 6.03 -2.94
N GLN A 74 9.09 7.01 -3.72
CA GLN A 74 9.93 8.07 -4.26
C GLN A 74 10.50 8.94 -3.14
N TYR A 75 9.70 9.29 -2.13
CA TYR A 75 10.13 10.10 -1.00
C TYR A 75 11.32 9.46 -0.29
N THR A 76 11.20 8.17 0.03
CA THR A 76 12.28 7.41 0.69
C THR A 76 13.53 7.34 -0.17
N LEU A 77 13.38 7.22 -1.49
CA LEU A 77 14.49 7.21 -2.43
C LEU A 77 15.20 8.56 -2.48
N SER A 78 14.45 9.65 -2.65
CA SER A 78 14.96 11.01 -2.72
C SER A 78 15.65 11.43 -1.43
N ASP A 79 15.08 11.08 -0.26
CA ASP A 79 15.67 11.36 1.06
C ASP A 79 17.01 10.63 1.22
N ARG A 80 17.08 9.34 0.88
CA ARG A 80 18.34 8.57 0.94
C ARG A 80 19.39 9.03 -0.06
N SER A 81 18.99 9.55 -1.21
CA SER A 81 19.95 10.10 -2.19
C SER A 81 20.40 11.52 -1.85
N GLY A 82 19.89 12.14 -0.78
CA GLY A 82 20.20 13.52 -0.42
C GLY A 82 19.61 14.55 -1.39
N SER A 83 18.46 14.25 -2.01
CA SER A 83 17.76 15.22 -2.87
C SER A 83 17.36 16.44 -2.03
N GLU A 84 17.52 17.63 -2.60
CA GLU A 84 17.11 18.88 -1.95
C GLU A 84 15.59 19.05 -1.89
N GLN A 85 14.83 18.35 -2.76
CA GLN A 85 13.38 18.54 -2.92
C GLN A 85 12.58 17.22 -2.94
N PRO A 86 12.69 16.37 -1.90
CA PRO A 86 12.10 15.03 -1.90
C PRO A 86 10.57 15.04 -2.03
N LEU A 87 9.89 16.06 -1.48
CA LEU A 87 8.44 16.26 -1.65
C LEU A 87 8.05 16.47 -3.12
N LYS A 88 8.76 17.35 -3.82
CA LYS A 88 8.47 17.69 -5.21
C LYS A 88 8.68 16.47 -6.11
N ASP A 89 9.77 15.74 -5.90
CA ASP A 89 10.06 14.50 -6.62
C ASP A 89 8.93 13.48 -6.44
N SER A 90 8.39 13.38 -5.22
CA SER A 90 7.31 12.45 -4.87
C SER A 90 6.00 12.79 -5.60
N TYR A 91 5.58 14.06 -5.59
CA TYR A 91 4.41 14.51 -6.36
C TYR A 91 4.62 14.34 -7.86
N SER A 92 5.79 14.72 -8.37
CA SER A 92 6.13 14.58 -9.79
C SER A 92 6.05 13.11 -10.22
N THR A 93 6.61 12.21 -9.41
CA THR A 93 6.58 10.77 -9.69
C THR A 93 5.16 10.20 -9.62
N PHE A 94 4.35 10.63 -8.65
CA PHE A 94 2.95 10.24 -8.56
C PHE A 94 2.16 10.69 -9.80
N LEU A 95 2.31 11.93 -10.25
CA LEU A 95 1.61 12.43 -11.43
C LEU A 95 2.10 11.77 -12.73
N TYR A 96 3.41 11.56 -12.86
CA TYR A 96 4.02 10.99 -14.07
C TYR A 96 3.76 9.47 -14.19
N ARG A 97 3.88 8.72 -13.08
CA ARG A 97 3.76 7.24 -13.09
C ARG A 97 2.40 6.75 -12.62
N GLY A 98 1.62 7.57 -11.92
CA GLY A 98 0.37 7.19 -11.26
C GLY A 98 -0.63 6.53 -12.19
N PHE A 99 -0.85 7.10 -13.38
CA PHE A 99 -1.77 6.51 -14.36
C PHE A 99 -1.30 5.13 -14.84
N SER A 100 -0.01 4.99 -15.16
CA SER A 100 0.53 3.70 -15.60
C SER A 100 0.41 2.65 -14.49
N VAL A 101 0.67 3.04 -13.23
CA VAL A 101 0.59 2.17 -12.05
C VAL A 101 -0.85 1.82 -11.72
N TYR A 102 -1.78 2.75 -11.91
CA TYR A 102 -3.22 2.50 -11.78
C TYR A 102 -3.69 1.44 -12.77
N VAL A 103 -3.34 1.56 -14.06
CA VAL A 103 -3.70 0.56 -15.09
C VAL A 103 -3.10 -0.81 -14.77
N PHE A 104 -1.83 -0.85 -14.32
CA PHE A 104 -1.23 -2.08 -13.82
C PHE A 104 -1.96 -2.63 -12.60
N GLY A 105 -2.31 -1.76 -11.66
CA GLY A 105 -3.04 -2.06 -10.43
C GLY A 105 -4.37 -2.74 -10.72
N LEU A 106 -5.15 -2.24 -11.69
CA LEU A 106 -6.41 -2.87 -12.11
C LEU A 106 -6.21 -4.35 -12.49
N LEU A 107 -5.24 -4.62 -13.37
CA LEU A 107 -4.95 -6.00 -13.81
C LEU A 107 -4.40 -6.86 -12.67
N TYR A 108 -3.51 -6.29 -11.86
CA TYR A 108 -2.93 -6.96 -10.70
C TYR A 108 -4.00 -7.38 -9.69
N CYS A 109 -4.87 -6.45 -9.30
CA CYS A 109 -5.96 -6.70 -8.35
C CYS A 109 -6.92 -7.77 -8.87
N LEU A 110 -7.31 -7.71 -10.15
CA LEU A 110 -8.16 -8.74 -10.75
C LEU A 110 -7.51 -10.13 -10.71
N ILE A 111 -6.24 -10.23 -11.11
CA ILE A 111 -5.51 -11.50 -11.11
C ILE A 111 -5.35 -12.05 -9.68
N VAL A 112 -4.98 -11.20 -8.72
CA VAL A 112 -4.78 -11.62 -7.33
C VAL A 112 -6.08 -12.07 -6.70
N LEU A 113 -7.15 -11.28 -6.82
CA LEU A 113 -8.44 -11.60 -6.21
C LEU A 113 -9.09 -12.82 -6.87
N THR A 114 -9.06 -12.92 -8.20
CA THR A 114 -9.53 -14.12 -8.90
C THR A 114 -8.73 -15.34 -8.48
N GLY A 115 -7.40 -15.17 -8.32
CA GLY A 115 -6.52 -16.19 -7.76
C GLY A 115 -6.98 -16.62 -6.37
N MET A 116 -7.21 -15.67 -5.45
CA MET A 116 -7.65 -15.96 -4.07
C MET A 116 -9.01 -16.65 -4.01
N VAL A 117 -9.98 -16.22 -4.84
CA VAL A 117 -11.32 -16.81 -4.92
C VAL A 117 -11.24 -18.24 -5.47
N ALA A 118 -10.43 -18.48 -6.51
CA ALA A 118 -10.26 -19.81 -7.08
C ALA A 118 -9.50 -20.73 -6.10
N LEU A 119 -8.35 -20.26 -5.60
CA LEU A 119 -7.47 -20.95 -4.65
C LEU A 119 -6.64 -19.93 -3.86
N ILE A 120 -6.83 -19.88 -2.54
CA ILE A 120 -6.17 -18.93 -1.63
C ILE A 120 -4.64 -18.89 -1.83
N VAL A 121 -3.98 -20.06 -1.90
CA VAL A 121 -2.51 -20.16 -1.97
C VAL A 121 -1.94 -19.52 -3.25
N PRO A 122 -2.40 -19.87 -4.47
CA PRO A 122 -2.03 -19.17 -5.70
C PRO A 122 -2.27 -17.65 -5.64
N GLY A 123 -3.38 -17.20 -5.07
CA GLY A 123 -3.68 -15.78 -4.90
C GLY A 123 -2.62 -15.06 -4.07
N ILE A 124 -2.23 -15.64 -2.93
CA ILE A 124 -1.16 -15.10 -2.06
C ILE A 124 0.19 -15.09 -2.78
N ILE A 125 0.52 -16.16 -3.52
CA ILE A 125 1.78 -16.22 -4.28
C ILE A 125 1.85 -15.08 -5.29
N LEU A 126 0.77 -14.86 -6.06
CA LEU A 126 0.70 -13.78 -7.03
C LEU A 126 0.76 -12.40 -6.37
N LEU A 127 0.09 -12.22 -5.23
CA LEU A 127 0.13 -11.00 -4.43
C LEU A 127 1.58 -10.65 -4.10
N VAL A 128 2.31 -11.56 -3.46
CA VAL A 128 3.70 -11.33 -3.01
C VAL A 128 4.65 -11.10 -4.18
N LEU A 129 4.54 -11.89 -5.24
CA LEU A 129 5.46 -11.81 -6.39
C LEU A 129 5.31 -10.51 -7.19
N LEU A 130 4.08 -9.99 -7.30
CA LEU A 130 3.81 -8.77 -8.06
C LEU A 130 3.79 -7.51 -7.19
N PHE A 131 3.72 -7.63 -5.86
CA PHE A 131 3.74 -6.53 -4.89
C PHE A 131 4.89 -5.53 -5.14
N LEU A 132 6.07 -6.05 -5.50
CA LEU A 132 7.26 -5.22 -5.73
C LEU A 132 7.25 -4.43 -7.04
N THR A 133 6.30 -4.65 -7.94
CA THR A 133 6.28 -3.99 -9.26
C THR A 133 6.38 -2.46 -9.20
N PRO A 134 5.53 -1.75 -8.42
CA PRO A 134 5.66 -0.29 -8.27
C PRO A 134 6.99 0.13 -7.65
N TYR A 135 7.49 -0.59 -6.65
CA TYR A 135 8.82 -0.34 -6.05
C TYR A 135 9.92 -0.40 -7.11
N ILE A 136 9.96 -1.46 -7.92
CA ILE A 136 10.96 -1.61 -8.97
C ILE A 136 10.82 -0.53 -10.05
N SER A 137 9.58 -0.15 -10.40
CA SER A 137 9.36 0.88 -11.42
C SER A 137 9.92 2.25 -10.99
N VAL A 138 9.81 2.58 -9.71
CA VAL A 138 10.35 3.82 -9.15
C VAL A 138 11.86 3.69 -8.93
N VAL A 139 12.31 2.68 -8.18
CA VAL A 139 13.73 2.52 -7.78
C VAL A 139 14.70 2.28 -8.93
N LYS A 140 14.23 1.65 -10.03
CA LYS A 140 15.02 1.47 -11.26
C LYS A 140 14.64 2.45 -12.38
N GLU A 141 13.69 3.34 -12.13
CA GLU A 141 13.10 4.23 -13.12
C GLU A 141 12.52 3.53 -14.37
N MET A 142 12.29 2.21 -14.31
CA MET A 142 11.87 1.41 -15.47
C MET A 142 10.37 1.53 -15.75
N PRO A 143 9.94 1.39 -17.03
CA PRO A 143 8.52 1.31 -17.36
C PRO A 143 7.91 0.04 -16.76
N LEU A 144 6.64 0.11 -16.35
CA LEU A 144 5.96 -0.99 -15.64
C LEU A 144 6.02 -2.32 -16.38
N ARG A 145 5.91 -2.31 -17.72
CA ARG A 145 6.01 -3.50 -18.58
C ARG A 145 7.32 -4.28 -18.39
N ARG A 146 8.41 -3.60 -18.05
CA ARG A 146 9.69 -4.24 -17.71
C ARG A 146 9.79 -4.51 -16.21
N ALA A 147 9.26 -3.60 -15.38
CA ALA A 147 9.29 -3.70 -13.93
C ALA A 147 8.60 -4.97 -13.40
N TRP A 148 7.42 -5.35 -13.91
CA TRP A 148 6.71 -6.54 -13.39
C TRP A 148 7.49 -7.84 -13.63
N ARG A 149 8.13 -8.00 -14.80
CA ARG A 149 8.98 -9.17 -15.09
C ARG A 149 10.21 -9.22 -14.19
N PHE A 150 10.77 -8.06 -13.88
CA PHE A 150 11.87 -7.96 -12.93
C PHE A 150 11.40 -8.28 -11.51
N ALA A 151 10.24 -7.73 -11.09
CA ALA A 151 9.62 -7.98 -9.81
C ALA A 151 9.30 -9.47 -9.62
N LEU A 152 8.83 -10.20 -10.64
CA LEU A 152 8.63 -11.64 -10.54
C LEU A 152 9.93 -12.41 -10.26
N ARG A 153 11.02 -12.10 -10.96
CA ARG A 153 12.33 -12.76 -10.75
C ARG A 153 12.89 -12.43 -9.37
N PHE A 154 12.83 -11.15 -9.00
CA PHE A 154 13.35 -10.66 -7.73
C PHE A 154 12.50 -11.12 -6.53
N GLY A 155 11.19 -11.09 -6.68
CA GLY A 155 10.21 -11.57 -5.71
C GLY A 155 10.35 -13.06 -5.45
N ARG A 156 10.70 -13.89 -6.45
CA ARG A 156 11.03 -15.31 -6.23
C ARG A 156 12.25 -15.49 -5.34
N LYS A 157 13.30 -14.68 -5.53
CA LYS A 157 14.53 -14.74 -4.73
C LYS A 157 14.30 -14.34 -3.27
N TYR A 158 13.43 -13.36 -3.04
CA TYR A 158 13.13 -12.81 -1.71
C TYR A 158 11.74 -13.19 -1.19
N PHE A 159 11.12 -14.24 -1.73
CA PHE A 159 9.70 -14.55 -1.55
C PHE A 159 9.30 -14.61 -0.08
N PHE A 160 9.99 -15.45 0.71
CA PHE A 160 9.67 -15.61 2.14
C PHE A 160 9.92 -14.34 2.95
N LYS A 161 10.91 -13.53 2.58
CA LYS A 161 11.17 -12.25 3.27
C LYS A 161 10.09 -11.23 2.97
N LEU A 162 9.63 -11.16 1.72
CA LEU A 162 8.51 -10.32 1.30
C LEU A 162 7.20 -10.76 1.93
N LEU A 163 6.91 -12.06 1.88
CA LEU A 163 5.71 -12.63 2.51
C LEU A 163 5.71 -12.33 4.00
N ALA A 164 6.82 -12.58 4.71
CA ALA A 164 6.93 -12.28 6.13
C ALA A 164 6.79 -10.79 6.42
N LEU A 165 7.36 -9.92 5.59
CA LEU A 165 7.26 -8.47 5.76
C LEU A 165 5.83 -7.98 5.58
N ILE A 166 5.17 -8.35 4.46
CA ILE A 166 3.77 -7.98 4.17
C ILE A 166 2.83 -8.56 5.23
N ALA A 167 3.02 -9.82 5.61
CA ALA A 167 2.19 -10.46 6.63
C ALA A 167 2.39 -9.80 8.00
N LEU A 168 3.63 -9.51 8.40
CA LEU A 168 3.91 -8.87 9.68
C LEU A 168 3.33 -7.46 9.74
N THR A 169 3.54 -6.65 8.70
CA THR A 169 2.97 -5.29 8.65
C THR A 169 1.45 -5.33 8.63
N GLY A 170 0.86 -6.23 7.84
CA GLY A 170 -0.60 -6.40 7.78
C GLY A 170 -1.21 -6.86 9.11
N ILE A 171 -0.56 -7.77 9.84
CA ILE A 171 -1.02 -8.19 11.17
C ILE A 171 -0.93 -7.02 12.17
N ILE A 172 0.17 -6.25 12.15
CA ILE A 172 0.34 -5.09 13.04
C ILE A 172 -0.75 -4.04 12.74
N GLU A 173 -0.97 -3.73 11.47
CA GLU A 173 -2.00 -2.79 11.01
C GLU A 173 -3.38 -3.25 11.46
N LEU A 174 -3.74 -4.52 11.20
CA LEU A 174 -5.01 -5.11 11.63
C LEU A 174 -5.21 -5.02 13.14
N LEU A 175 -4.19 -5.32 13.94
CA LEU A 175 -4.28 -5.23 15.40
C LEU A 175 -4.51 -3.78 15.87
N ILE A 176 -3.81 -2.82 15.27
CA ILE A 176 -3.98 -1.40 15.62
C ILE A 176 -5.39 -0.93 15.23
N GLU A 177 -5.86 -1.27 14.02
CA GLU A 177 -7.21 -0.93 13.56
C GLU A 177 -8.30 -1.56 14.42
N LEU A 178 -8.13 -2.82 14.82
CA LEU A 178 -9.08 -3.53 15.69
C LEU A 178 -9.18 -2.86 17.06
N VAL A 179 -8.04 -2.54 17.68
CA VAL A 179 -7.99 -1.85 18.97
C VAL A 179 -8.63 -0.46 18.87
N ALA A 180 -8.32 0.29 17.80
CA ALA A 180 -8.91 1.60 17.57
C ALA A 180 -10.43 1.52 17.37
N MET A 181 -10.91 0.56 16.58
CA MET A 181 -12.34 0.33 16.35
C MET A 181 -13.08 0.02 17.65
N ILE A 182 -12.56 -0.95 18.43
CA ILE A 182 -13.14 -1.34 19.72
C ILE A 182 -13.14 -0.14 20.67
N GLY A 183 -12.00 0.56 20.78
CA GLY A 183 -11.87 1.74 21.63
C GLY A 183 -12.87 2.85 21.29
N MET A 184 -13.01 3.17 20.00
CA MET A 184 -13.96 4.18 19.53
C MET A 184 -15.43 3.75 19.73
N SER A 185 -15.73 2.45 19.60
CA SER A 185 -17.09 1.93 19.84
C SER A 185 -17.56 2.07 21.29
N TYR A 186 -16.63 2.16 22.26
CA TYR A 186 -16.96 2.48 23.65
C TYR A 186 -17.23 3.97 23.89
N VAL A 187 -16.77 4.85 22.99
CA VAL A 187 -16.92 6.30 23.11
C VAL A 187 -18.15 6.79 22.36
N THR A 188 -18.44 6.22 21.18
CA THR A 188 -19.54 6.65 20.31
C THR A 188 -20.13 5.49 19.51
N SER A 189 -21.44 5.57 19.26
CA SER A 189 -22.17 4.68 18.34
C SER A 189 -22.22 5.22 16.91
N GLU A 190 -21.76 6.46 16.67
CA GLU A 190 -21.81 7.09 15.36
C GLU A 190 -20.79 6.46 14.40
N TYR A 191 -21.28 5.71 13.40
CA TYR A 191 -20.44 5.01 12.43
C TYR A 191 -19.47 5.94 11.69
N LEU A 192 -19.91 7.16 11.36
CA LEU A 192 -19.06 8.13 10.67
C LEU A 192 -17.81 8.49 11.49
N VAL A 193 -17.94 8.60 12.81
CA VAL A 193 -16.81 8.94 13.69
C VAL A 193 -15.83 7.77 13.75
N ILE A 194 -16.34 6.54 13.85
CA ILE A 194 -15.51 5.31 13.80
C ILE A 194 -14.78 5.23 12.45
N LEU A 195 -15.48 5.41 11.34
CA LEU A 195 -14.90 5.38 9.99
C LEU A 195 -13.81 6.44 9.81
N LEU A 196 -14.07 7.70 10.20
CA LEU A 196 -13.09 8.77 10.09
C LEU A 196 -11.86 8.51 10.96
N SER A 197 -12.03 7.93 12.15
CA SER A 197 -10.91 7.56 13.01
C SER A 197 -10.00 6.50 12.34
N GLN A 198 -10.59 5.50 11.68
CA GLN A 198 -9.84 4.48 10.94
C GLN A 198 -9.13 5.06 9.71
N ILE A 199 -9.79 5.96 8.97
CA ILE A 199 -9.17 6.65 7.84
C ILE A 199 -7.97 7.47 8.33
N LEU A 200 -8.13 8.25 9.39
CA LEU A 200 -7.03 9.03 9.96
C LEU A 200 -5.88 8.13 10.40
N LEU A 201 -6.16 7.03 11.08
CA LEU A 201 -5.15 6.08 11.51
C LEU A 201 -4.36 5.52 10.31
N ASN A 202 -5.05 5.16 9.24
CA ASN A 202 -4.43 4.70 7.99
C ASN A 202 -3.56 5.77 7.31
N VAL A 203 -3.97 7.05 7.34
CA VAL A 203 -3.15 8.18 6.84
C VAL A 203 -1.79 8.25 7.55
N PHE A 204 -1.72 7.86 8.83
CA PHE A 204 -0.47 7.80 9.60
C PHE A 204 0.31 6.50 9.39
N LEU A 205 -0.36 5.34 9.39
CA LEU A 205 0.30 4.03 9.32
C LEU A 205 0.78 3.64 7.92
N PHE A 206 -0.04 3.88 6.90
CA PHE A 206 0.26 3.53 5.52
C PHE A 206 1.64 3.99 5.04
N PRO A 207 2.02 5.28 5.16
CA PRO A 207 3.36 5.74 4.75
C PRO A 207 4.48 5.03 5.50
N LEU A 208 4.30 4.72 6.80
CA LEU A 208 5.32 4.03 7.59
C LEU A 208 5.58 2.63 7.02
N VAL A 209 4.53 1.88 6.70
CA VAL A 209 4.64 0.55 6.09
C VAL A 209 5.40 0.63 4.75
N VAL A 210 5.03 1.57 3.88
CA VAL A 210 5.68 1.75 2.57
C VAL A 210 7.15 2.15 2.70
N ILE A 211 7.50 3.05 3.63
CA ILE A 211 8.89 3.49 3.87
C ILE A 211 9.75 2.31 4.38
N VAL A 212 9.21 1.51 5.30
CA VAL A 212 9.90 0.30 5.81
C VAL A 212 10.16 -0.68 4.66
N ILE A 213 9.16 -0.97 3.83
CA ILE A 213 9.34 -1.88 2.71
C ILE A 213 10.33 -1.32 1.68
N THR A 214 10.23 -0.03 1.35
CA THR A 214 11.16 0.62 0.42
C THR A 214 12.60 0.53 0.92
N THR A 215 12.82 0.76 2.22
CA THR A 215 14.12 0.62 2.86
C THR A 215 14.69 -0.79 2.67
N HIS A 216 13.90 -1.83 2.90
CA HIS A 216 14.31 -3.22 2.66
C HIS A 216 14.63 -3.50 1.18
N VAL A 217 13.82 -2.98 0.27
CA VAL A 217 14.04 -3.14 -1.17
C VAL A 217 15.36 -2.50 -1.63
N LEU A 218 15.69 -1.32 -1.09
CA LEU A 218 16.95 -0.62 -1.41
C LEU A 218 18.18 -1.40 -0.94
N GLU A 219 18.14 -1.99 0.25
CA GLU A 219 19.25 -2.84 0.70
C GLU A 219 19.40 -4.13 -0.11
N TRP A 220 18.28 -4.73 -0.52
CA TRP A 220 18.35 -5.92 -1.37
C TRP A 220 18.88 -5.58 -2.74
N LYS A 221 18.58 -4.38 -3.26
CA LYS A 221 19.20 -3.83 -4.47
C LYS A 221 20.73 -3.82 -4.35
N GLU A 222 21.27 -3.25 -3.28
CA GLU A 222 22.72 -3.15 -3.07
C GLU A 222 23.42 -4.52 -3.04
N LYS A 223 22.75 -5.53 -2.48
CA LYS A 223 23.31 -6.89 -2.33
C LYS A 223 23.17 -7.79 -3.57
N SER A 224 22.33 -7.44 -4.53
CA SER A 224 21.90 -8.42 -5.55
C SER A 224 21.62 -7.88 -6.96
N TRP A 225 21.74 -6.57 -7.17
CA TRP A 225 21.63 -5.97 -8.51
C TRP A 225 22.99 -5.65 -9.13
N LEU A 226 24.07 -5.88 -8.38
CA LEU A 226 25.43 -6.11 -8.88
C LEU A 226 25.64 -7.62 -9.07
#